data_AF-A0A392P1D9-F1
#
_entry.id   AF-A0A392P1D9-F1
#
_cell.length_a   1.000
_cell.length_b   1.000
_cell.length_c   1.000
_cell.angle_alpha   90.00
_cell.angle_beta   90.00
_cell.angle_gamma   90.00
#
_symmetry.space_group_name_H-M   'P 1'
#
loop_
_entity.id
_entity.type
_entity.pdbx_description
1 polymer ?
#
loop_
_entity_poly.entity_id
_entity_poly.type
_entity_poly.pdbx_seq_one_letter_code
_entity_poly.pdbx_strand_id
1 'polypeptide(L)' 'KDALLDGRYEDVNHYEQKAPHARKAHPHPDHFFPLHVAIGAAGENSKAKLIHSSIEVGTLSYASYQFTSDSS' A
#
# COMPACT_ATOMS: atom_id res chain seq x y z
N LYS A 1 2.39 3.77 -4.58
CA LYS A 1 2.59 5.04 -3.84
C LYS A 1 1.38 5.95 -4.02
N ASP A 2 1.08 6.37 -5.25
CA ASP A 2 0.05 7.39 -5.52
C ASP A 2 -1.34 6.96 -5.02
N ALA A 3 -1.78 5.72 -5.30
CA ALA A 3 -3.05 5.22 -4.77
C ALA A 3 -3.19 5.31 -3.23
N LEU A 4 -2.09 5.14 -2.48
CA LEU A 4 -2.11 5.30 -1.03
C LEU A 4 -2.23 6.78 -0.64
N LEU A 5 -1.44 7.65 -1.26
CA LEU A 5 -1.42 9.09 -0.94
C LEU A 5 -2.70 9.80 -1.36
N ASP A 6 -3.38 9.31 -2.40
CA ASP A 6 -4.65 9.84 -2.90
C ASP A 6 -5.87 9.24 -2.15
N GLY A 7 -5.65 8.36 -1.17
CA GLY A 7 -6.74 7.68 -0.45
C GLY A 7 -7.53 6.68 -1.31
N ARG A 8 -7.01 6.27 -2.47
CA ARG A 8 -7.62 5.28 -3.36
C ARG A 8 -7.34 3.85 -2.87
N TYR A 9 -7.70 3.57 -1.62
CA TYR A 9 -7.42 2.29 -0.98
C TYR A 9 -8.14 1.12 -1.64
N GLU A 10 -9.25 1.36 -2.35
CA GLU A 10 -9.90 0.34 -3.17
C GLU A 10 -9.02 -0.18 -4.31
N ASP A 11 -8.15 0.65 -4.88
CA ASP A 11 -7.18 0.19 -5.88
C ASP A 11 -6.10 -0.70 -5.26
N VAL A 12 -5.78 -0.48 -3.96
CA VAL A 12 -4.84 -1.30 -3.20
C VAL A 12 -5.50 -2.62 -2.80
N ASN A 13 -6.75 -2.60 -2.35
CA ASN A 13 -7.55 -3.78 -2.03
C ASN A 13 -7.71 -4.71 -3.26
N HIS A 14 -7.83 -4.11 -4.45
CA HIS A 14 -7.95 -4.80 -5.73
C HIS A 14 -6.64 -4.79 -6.54
N TYR A 15 -5.48 -4.79 -5.87
CA TYR A 15 -4.18 -4.61 -6.54
C TYR A 15 -3.93 -5.65 -7.64
N GLU A 16 -4.40 -6.89 -7.49
CA GLU A 16 -4.24 -7.93 -8.51
C GLU A 16 -4.90 -7.57 -9.84
N GLN A 17 -6.04 -6.88 -9.81
CA GLN A 17 -6.77 -6.47 -11.01
C GLN A 17 -6.36 -5.06 -11.50
N LYS A 18 -5.98 -4.18 -10.57
CA LYS A 18 -5.76 -2.75 -10.84
C LYS A 18 -4.30 -2.42 -11.16
N ALA A 19 -3.33 -3.16 -10.63
CA ALA A 19 -1.93 -2.91 -10.90
C ALA A 19 -1.48 -3.64 -12.18
N PRO A 20 -0.77 -2.97 -13.10
CA PRO A 20 -0.43 -3.53 -14.42
C PRO A 20 0.44 -4.81 -14.36
N HIS A 21 1.19 -4.99 -13.27
CA HIS A 21 2.14 -6.09 -13.11
C HIS A 21 2.10 -6.74 -11.71
N ALA A 22 0.91 -6.79 -11.08
CA ALA A 22 0.74 -7.29 -9.71
C ALA A 22 1.41 -8.65 -9.46
N ARG A 23 1.09 -9.67 -10.26
CA ARG A 23 1.65 -11.02 -10.12
C ARG A 23 3.15 -11.12 -10.42
N LYS A 24 3.70 -10.19 -11.21
CA LYS A 24 5.15 -10.12 -11.47
C LYS A 24 5.88 -9.52 -10.26
N ALA A 25 5.31 -8.50 -9.64
CA ALA A 25 5.87 -7.84 -8.46
C ALA A 25 5.67 -8.68 -7.18
N HIS A 26 4.54 -9.36 -7.07
CA HIS A 26 4.14 -10.20 -5.94
C HIS A 26 3.61 -11.55 -6.46
N PRO A 27 4.49 -12.51 -6.82
CA PRO A 27 4.06 -13.85 -7.26
C PRO A 27 3.28 -14.59 -6.18
N HIS A 28 3.63 -14.34 -4.92
CA HIS A 28 2.87 -14.73 -3.74
C HIS A 28 2.41 -13.46 -3.03
N PRO A 29 1.13 -13.39 -2.59
CA PRO A 29 0.54 -12.17 -2.06
C PRO A 29 0.93 -11.89 -0.60
N ASP A 30 1.56 -12.84 0.08
CA ASP A 30 1.80 -12.82 1.54
C ASP A 30 2.53 -11.56 2.01
N HIS A 31 3.53 -11.09 1.24
CA HIS A 31 4.29 -9.89 1.57
C HIS A 31 3.52 -8.57 1.37
N PHE A 32 2.39 -8.62 0.68
CA PHE A 32 1.54 -7.46 0.40
C PHE A 32 0.33 -7.36 1.35
N PHE A 33 -0.02 -8.44 2.06
CA PHE A 33 -1.08 -8.44 3.08
C PHE A 33 -0.86 -7.49 4.26
N PRO A 34 0.36 -7.26 4.79
CA PRO A 34 0.56 -6.31 5.87
C PRO A 34 0.06 -4.90 5.54
N LEU A 35 0.13 -4.49 4.27
CA LEU A 35 -0.39 -3.21 3.82
C LEU A 35 -1.92 -3.12 3.96
N HIS A 36 -2.64 -4.19 3.60
CA HIS A 36 -4.09 -4.28 3.74
C HIS A 36 -4.53 -4.24 5.21
N VAL A 37 -3.81 -4.95 6.08
CA VAL A 37 -4.07 -4.93 7.53
C VAL A 37 -3.89 -3.52 8.09
N ALA A 38 -2.82 -2.82 7.72
CA ALA A 38 -2.56 -1.46 8.19
C ALA A 38 -3.64 -0.47 7.72
N ILE A 39 -4.07 -0.55 6.46
CA ILE A 39 -5.16 0.26 5.91
C ILE A 39 -6.47 -0.01 6.66
N GLY A 40 -6.85 -1.29 6.81
CA GLY A 40 -8.09 -1.67 7.49
C GLY A 40 -8.10 -1.25 8.97
N ALA A 41 -6.96 -1.38 9.66
CA ALA A 41 -6.83 -0.98 11.06
C ALA A 41 -6.88 0.55 11.26
N ALA A 42 -6.47 1.33 10.27
CA ALA A 42 -6.52 2.79 10.35
C ALA A 42 -7.95 3.36 10.26
N GLY A 43 -8.91 2.55 9.79
CA GLY A 43 -10.31 2.91 9.69
C GLY A 43 -10.66 3.74 8.46
N GLU A 44 -11.95 4.04 8.33
CA GLU A 44 -12.50 4.88 7.28
C GLU A 44 -11.87 6.28 7.31
N ASN A 45 -11.75 6.91 6.14
CA ASN A 45 -11.16 8.25 5.96
C ASN A 45 -9.70 8.40 6.43
N SER A 46 -9.01 7.29 6.74
CA SER A 46 -7.61 7.33 7.13
C SER A 46 -6.72 7.96 6.06
N LYS A 47 -5.67 8.64 6.50
CA LYS A 47 -4.71 9.30 5.62
C LYS A 47 -3.39 8.56 5.63
N ALA A 48 -2.88 8.24 4.44
CA ALA A 48 -1.55 7.67 4.29
C ALA A 48 -0.50 8.77 4.15
N LYS A 49 0.65 8.57 4.80
CA LYS A 49 1.84 9.40 4.64
C LYS A 49 3.01 8.50 4.26
N LEU A 50 3.74 8.86 3.20
CA LEU A 50 5.00 8.21 2.87
C LEU A 50 6.08 8.66 3.86
N ILE A 51 6.69 7.71 4.56
CA ILE A 51 7.77 7.93 5.52
C ILE A 51 9.14 7.76 4.87
N HIS A 52 9.28 6.71 4.05
CA HIS A 52 10.52 6.40 3.33
C HIS A 52 10.20 5.73 2.01
N SER A 53 11.05 5.92 1.00
CA SER A 53 10.97 5.21 -0.27
C SER A 53 12.35 5.08 -0.89
N SER A 54 12.78 3.85 -1.09
CA SER A 54 13.96 3.50 -1.88
C SER A 54 13.73 2.14 -2.54
N ILE A 55 14.46 1.88 -3.62
CA ILE A 55 14.51 0.59 -4.28
C ILE A 55 15.96 0.14 -4.27
N GLU A 56 16.21 -1.05 -3.74
CA GLU A 56 17.51 -1.71 -3.81
C GLU A 56 17.43 -2.92 -4.73
N VAL A 57 18.58 -3.37 -5.22
CA VAL A 57 18.73 -4.55 -6.08
C VAL A 57 17.74 -4.61 -7.26
N GLY A 58 17.32 -3.43 -7.75
CA GLY A 58 16.41 -3.24 -8.88
C GLY A 58 14.92 -3.50 -8.60
N THR A 59 14.58 -4.28 -7.57
CA THR A 59 13.20 -4.73 -7.33
C THR A 59 12.75 -4.69 -5.88
N LEU A 60 13.67 -4.55 -4.91
CA LEU A 60 13.34 -4.59 -3.50
C LEU A 60 12.92 -3.21 -3.01
N SER A 61 11.61 -3.02 -2.79
CA SER A 61 11.04 -1.77 -2.31
C SER A 61 11.11 -1.66 -0.79
N TYR A 62 11.66 -0.55 -0.30
CA TYR A 62 11.64 -0.13 1.11
C TYR A 62 10.63 1.00 1.36
N ALA A 63 9.52 0.99 0.62
CA ALA A 63 8.48 1.98 0.80
C ALA A 63 7.76 1.76 2.15
N SER A 64 7.89 2.72 3.06
CA SER A 64 7.28 2.68 4.40
C SER A 64 6.21 3.76 4.50
N TYR A 65 5.03 3.39 4.99
CA TYR A 65 3.88 4.29 5.10
C TYR A 65 3.37 4.33 6.54
N GLN A 66 2.90 5.50 6.96
CA GLN A 66 2.12 5.70 8.18
C GLN A 66 0.67 5.94 7.79
N PHE A 67 -0.26 5.35 8.55
CA PHE A 67 -1.68 5.62 8.44
C PHE A 67 -2.16 6.28 9.72
N THR A 68 -2.91 7.37 9.59
CA THR A 68 -3.57 8.05 10.71
C THR A 68 -5.06 7.96 10.55
N SER A 69 -5.75 7.47 11.59
CA SER A 69 -7.21 7.51 11.68
C SER A 69 -7.69 8.96 11.67
N ASP A 70 -8.77 9.22 10.93
CA ASP A 70 -9.47 10.49 11.04
C ASP A 70 -10.26 10.49 12.36
N SER A 71 -9.87 11.34 13.30
CA SER A 71 -10.50 11.44 14.63
C SER A 71 -11.71 12.38 14.64
N SER A 72 -12.29 12.64 13.46
CA SER A 72 -13.43 13.55 13.27
C SER A 72 -14.73 13.00 13.85
#